data_AF-A0A5R2NDW8-F1
#
_entry.id   AF-A0A5R2NDW8-F1
#
_cell.length_a   1.000
_cell.length_b   1.000
_cell.length_c   1.000
_cell.angle_alpha   90.00
_cell.angle_beta   90.00
_cell.angle_gamma   90.00
#
_symmetry.space_group_name_H-M   'P 1'
#
loop_
_entity.id
_entity.type
_entity.pdbx_description
1 polymer ?
#
loop_
_entity_poly.entity_id
_entity_poly.type
_entity_poly.pdbx_seq_one_letter_code
_entity_poly.pdbx_strand_id
1 'polypeptide(L)'
;AILTAGKRDFGTDSGLPVPLLMSRDGGLPETLTGCEIFASNDQHAYMRVPETVSVKVGDRIGLGVSHPCTTFDKWQILFLVNDEYDIVGALKTYF
;
A
#
# COMPACT_ATOMS: atom_id res chain seq x y z
N ALA A 1 5.96 -11.65 5.25
CA ALA A 1 5.42 -11.61 3.87
C ALA A 1 6.23 -10.64 3.02
N ILE A 2 6.24 -10.82 1.69
CA ILE A 2 6.88 -9.91 0.73
C ILE A 2 5.76 -9.28 -0.12
N LEU A 3 5.75 -7.95 -0.22
CA LEU A 3 4.77 -7.21 -1.01
C LEU A 3 5.41 -6.70 -2.31
N THR A 4 4.61 -6.61 -3.38
CA THR A 4 5.00 -5.94 -4.65
C THR A 4 4.78 -4.43 -4.53
N ALA A 5 5.52 -3.81 -3.62
CA ALA A 5 5.55 -2.36 -3.41
C ALA A 5 6.91 -2.02 -2.78
N GLY A 6 7.66 -1.09 -3.36
CA GLY A 6 8.99 -0.71 -2.88
C GLY A 6 9.25 0.79 -2.96
N LYS A 7 10.54 1.16 -2.90
CA LYS A 7 10.99 2.57 -2.97
C LYS A 7 10.60 3.27 -4.27
N ARG A 8 10.21 2.52 -5.31
CA ARG A 8 9.65 3.08 -6.55
C ARG A 8 8.16 3.41 -6.47
N ASP A 9 7.48 2.96 -5.41
CA ASP A 9 6.02 3.08 -5.25
C ASP A 9 5.63 4.00 -4.09
N PHE A 10 6.48 4.13 -3.06
CA PHE A 10 6.23 5.02 -1.91
C PHE A 10 7.48 5.76 -1.44
N GLY A 11 7.28 6.95 -0.87
CA GLY A 11 8.32 7.72 -0.20
C GLY A 11 8.79 7.03 1.09
N THR A 12 10.09 7.12 1.39
CA THR A 12 10.70 6.56 2.62
C THR A 12 11.49 7.58 3.42
N ASP A 13 11.39 8.86 3.04
CA ASP A 13 12.09 9.99 3.66
C ASP A 13 11.64 10.25 5.10
N SER A 14 10.39 9.88 5.41
CA SER A 14 9.74 10.18 6.69
C SER A 14 9.12 8.94 7.34
N GLY A 15 9.79 7.80 7.17
CA GLY A 15 9.37 6.49 7.71
C GLY A 15 8.89 5.52 6.64
N LEU A 16 8.69 4.26 7.07
CA LEU A 16 8.14 3.21 6.22
C LEU A 16 6.61 3.28 6.20
N PRO A 17 5.95 2.85 5.10
CA PRO A 17 4.49 2.81 5.05
C PRO A 17 3.91 1.82 6.07
N VAL A 18 2.72 2.13 6.56
CA VAL A 18 2.01 1.31 7.55
C VAL A 18 0.97 0.44 6.84
N PRO A 19 0.90 -0.88 7.07
CA PRO A 19 -0.21 -1.70 6.59
C PRO A 19 -1.49 -1.33 7.35
N LEU A 20 -2.50 -0.84 6.63
CA LEU A 20 -3.76 -0.37 7.23
C LEU A 20 -4.97 -1.20 6.79
N LEU A 21 -4.91 -1.78 5.59
CA LEU A 21 -6.05 -2.49 5.00
C LEU A 21 -5.60 -3.80 4.37
N MET A 22 -6.53 -4.76 4.29
CA MET A 22 -6.37 -5.99 3.52
C MET A 22 -7.64 -6.27 2.70
N SER A 23 -7.47 -6.63 1.43
CA SER A 23 -8.55 -7.10 0.57
C SER A 23 -8.17 -8.48 0.02
N ARG A 24 -9.13 -9.42 0.08
CA ARG A 24 -8.98 -10.79 -0.41
C ARG A 24 -9.96 -11.05 -1.54
N ASP A 25 -9.50 -11.75 -2.58
CA ASP A 25 -10.33 -12.22 -3.71
C ASP A 25 -11.18 -11.12 -4.38
N GLY A 26 -10.69 -9.87 -4.36
CA GLY A 26 -11.38 -8.71 -4.94
C GLY A 26 -12.52 -8.15 -4.10
N GLY A 27 -12.70 -8.63 -2.86
CA GLY A 27 -13.66 -8.05 -1.91
C GLY A 27 -13.27 -6.65 -1.43
N LEU A 28 -14.22 -5.96 -0.80
CA LEU A 28 -13.94 -4.67 -0.16
C LEU A 28 -12.84 -4.83 0.90
N PRO A 29 -11.95 -3.82 1.05
CA PRO A 29 -10.88 -3.90 2.02
C PRO A 29 -11.40 -3.78 3.45
N GLU A 30 -10.80 -4.58 4.33
CA GLU A 30 -11.04 -4.57 5.77
C GLU A 30 -9.84 -3.99 6.50
N THR A 31 -10.05 -3.49 7.73
CA THR A 31 -8.96 -2.99 8.57
C THR A 31 -7.97 -4.09 8.90
N LEU A 32 -6.69 -3.81 8.65
CA LEU A 32 -5.57 -4.66 9.02
C LEU A 32 -4.80 -4.02 10.17
N THR A 33 -4.55 -4.77 11.23
CA THR A 33 -3.79 -4.30 12.41
C THR A 33 -2.70 -5.29 12.78
N GLY A 34 -1.69 -4.82 13.52
CA GLY A 34 -0.59 -5.65 14.02
C GLY A 34 0.48 -6.04 13.00
N CYS A 35 0.28 -5.72 11.71
CA CYS A 35 1.29 -5.86 10.67
C CYS A 35 2.22 -4.63 10.62
N GLU A 36 3.46 -4.85 10.21
CA GLU A 36 4.49 -3.79 10.16
C GLU A 36 5.38 -3.97 8.93
N ILE A 37 5.61 -2.90 8.15
CA ILE A 37 6.68 -2.87 7.16
C ILE A 37 7.98 -2.51 7.88
N PHE A 38 8.99 -3.39 7.82
CA PHE A 38 10.26 -3.19 8.53
C PHE A 38 11.46 -2.96 7.60
N ALA A 39 11.29 -3.19 6.30
CA ALA A 39 12.31 -2.91 5.28
C ALA A 39 11.68 -2.77 3.89
N SER A 40 12.39 -2.11 2.98
CA SER A 40 12.04 -2.06 1.56
C SER A 40 13.26 -2.04 0.66
N ASN A 41 13.11 -2.67 -0.50
CA ASN A 41 14.00 -2.61 -1.65
C ASN A 41 13.33 -1.76 -2.74
N ASP A 42 13.91 -1.75 -3.94
CA ASP A 42 13.39 -0.97 -5.08
C ASP A 42 11.93 -1.32 -5.43
N GLN A 43 11.60 -2.61 -5.44
CA GLN A 43 10.31 -3.14 -5.92
C GLN A 43 9.54 -3.95 -4.86
N HIS A 44 10.10 -4.09 -3.65
CA HIS A 44 9.55 -4.99 -2.64
C HIS A 44 9.60 -4.39 -1.24
N ALA A 45 8.61 -4.73 -0.43
CA ALA A 45 8.55 -4.39 0.99
C ALA A 45 8.44 -5.68 1.82
N TYR A 46 9.10 -5.67 2.98
CA TYR A 46 9.09 -6.77 3.93
C TYR A 46 8.11 -6.46 5.05
N MET A 47 7.06 -7.28 5.16
CA MET A 47 6.01 -7.14 6.15
C MET A 47 6.09 -8.23 7.21
N ARG A 48 6.17 -7.86 8.49
CA ARG A 48 5.90 -8.78 9.61
C ARG A 48 4.40 -9.02 9.70
N VAL A 49 4.03 -10.27 9.88
CA VAL A 49 2.64 -10.71 10.06
C VAL A 49 2.61 -11.54 11.35
N PRO A 50 1.85 -11.13 12.37
CA PRO A 50 1.71 -11.91 13.59
C PRO A 50 0.90 -13.19 13.33
N GLU A 51 1.07 -14.21 14.17
CA GLU A 51 0.37 -15.50 14.02
C GLU A 51 -1.16 -15.37 14.08
N THR A 52 -1.67 -14.30 14.69
CA THR A 52 -3.10 -13.98 14.78
C THR A 52 -3.69 -13.44 13.48
N VAL A 53 -2.88 -13.13 12.47
CA VAL A 53 -3.32 -12.53 11.21
C VAL A 53 -3.02 -13.49 10.04
N SER A 54 -4.06 -13.83 9.29
CA SER A 54 -3.95 -14.70 8.12
C SER A 54 -3.79 -13.89 6.82
N VAL A 55 -2.56 -13.76 6.34
CA VAL A 55 -2.25 -13.22 4.99
C VAL A 55 -1.87 -14.36 4.04
N LYS A 56 -2.44 -14.35 2.83
CA LYS A 56 -2.19 -15.32 1.76
C LYS A 56 -1.57 -14.64 0.54
N VAL A 57 -0.90 -15.43 -0.30
CA VAL A 57 -0.45 -14.96 -1.62
C VAL A 57 -1.68 -14.55 -2.43
N GLY A 58 -1.66 -13.34 -3.00
CA GLY A 58 -2.78 -12.75 -3.75
C GLY A 58 -3.61 -11.74 -2.95
N ASP A 59 -3.52 -11.73 -1.61
CA ASP A 59 -4.14 -10.69 -0.81
C ASP A 59 -3.51 -9.33 -1.12
N ARG A 60 -4.34 -8.30 -1.23
CA ARG A 60 -3.92 -6.91 -1.46
C ARG A 60 -3.82 -6.19 -0.14
N ILE A 61 -2.72 -5.47 0.07
CA ILE A 61 -2.46 -4.72 1.30
C ILE A 61 -2.52 -3.23 1.00
N GLY A 62 -3.41 -2.51 1.69
CA GLY A 62 -3.46 -1.05 1.65
C GLY A 62 -2.40 -0.45 2.56
N LEU A 63 -1.50 0.34 1.99
CA LEU A 63 -0.37 0.96 2.69
C LEU A 63 -0.66 2.45 2.92
N GLY A 64 -0.70 2.86 4.18
CA GLY A 64 -0.70 4.27 4.57
C GLY A 64 0.72 4.83 4.50
N VAL A 65 0.96 5.77 3.60
CA VAL A 65 2.25 6.47 3.48
C VAL A 65 2.32 7.63 4.47
N SER A 66 3.45 7.79 5.14
CA SER A 66 3.63 8.86 6.14
C SER A 66 3.62 10.26 5.51
N HIS A 67 4.22 10.41 4.34
CA HIS A 67 4.29 11.67 3.60
C HIS A 67 3.76 11.46 2.18
N PRO A 68 2.48 11.75 1.92
CA PRO A 68 1.90 11.55 0.59
C PRO A 68 2.61 12.42 -0.47
N CYS A 69 3.06 13.63 -0.11
CA CYS A 69 3.73 14.54 -1.04
C CYS A 69 5.00 13.94 -1.68
N THR A 70 5.77 13.13 -0.95
CA THR A 70 7.00 12.45 -1.45
C THR A 70 6.71 11.12 -2.14
N THR A 71 5.43 10.79 -2.30
CA THR A 71 4.95 9.62 -3.04
C THR A 71 4.32 10.03 -4.37
N PHE A 72 3.77 11.24 -4.50
CA PHE A 72 3.09 11.68 -5.72
C PHE A 72 3.99 11.68 -6.97
N ASP A 73 5.27 12.00 -6.84
CA ASP A 73 6.25 12.00 -7.94
C ASP A 73 6.58 10.62 -8.49
N LYS A 74 6.31 9.57 -7.72
CA LYS A 74 6.51 8.16 -8.10
C LYS A 74 5.43 7.64 -9.04
N TRP A 75 4.26 8.28 -9.06
CA TRP A 75 3.09 7.82 -9.80
C TRP A 75 2.72 8.78 -10.91
N GLN A 76 2.67 8.28 -12.14
CA GLN A 76 2.26 9.06 -13.31
C GLN A 76 0.75 9.33 -13.36
N ILE A 77 -0.04 8.46 -12.72
CA ILE A 77 -1.50 8.53 -12.61
C ILE A 77 -1.89 8.04 -11.21
N LEU A 78 -2.77 8.77 -10.53
CA LEU A 78 -3.42 8.34 -9.29
C LEU A 78 -4.91 8.11 -9.55
N PHE A 79 -5.47 7.03 -9.03
CA PHE A 79 -6.91 6.75 -9.16
C PHE A 79 -7.70 7.31 -8.00
N LEU A 80 -8.83 7.95 -8.31
CA LEU A 80 -9.84 8.35 -7.34
C LEU A 80 -10.86 7.22 -7.22
N VAL A 81 -11.23 6.89 -5.99
CA VAL A 81 -12.23 5.85 -5.70
C VAL A 81 -13.36 6.37 -4.83
N ASN A 82 -14.56 5.78 -4.96
CA ASN A 82 -15.67 5.96 -4.02
C ASN A 82 -15.52 5.02 -2.80
N ASP A 83 -16.52 5.03 -1.92
CA ASP A 83 -16.54 4.19 -0.71
C ASP A 83 -16.60 2.69 -1.03
N GLU A 84 -17.13 2.32 -2.20
CA GLU A 84 -17.13 0.95 -2.74
C GLU A 84 -15.82 0.55 -3.44
N TYR A 85 -14.79 1.41 -3.44
CA TYR A 85 -13.50 1.20 -4.11
C TYR A 85 -13.58 1.09 -5.65
N ASP A 86 -14.69 1.53 -6.26
CA ASP A 86 -14.80 1.71 -7.71
C ASP A 86 -13.98 2.92 -8.16
N ILE A 87 -13.30 2.80 -9.30
CA ILE A 87 -12.57 3.93 -9.89
C ILE A 87 -13.57 4.93 -10.47
N VAL A 88 -13.63 6.11 -9.87
CA VAL A 88 -14.49 7.22 -10.30
C VAL A 88 -13.72 8.32 -11.04
N GLY A 89 -12.40 8.25 -11.08
CA GLY A 89 -11.56 9.21 -11.80
C GLY A 89 -10.08 8.87 -11.77
N ALA A 90 -9.31 9.67 -12.51
CA ALA A 90 -7.86 9.56 -12.57
C ALA A 90 -7.22 10.96 -12.58
N LEU A 91 -6.17 11.13 -11.78
CA LEU A 91 -5.38 12.34 -11.65
C LEU A 91 -4.02 12.13 -12.33
N LYS A 92 -3.74 12.91 -13.37
CA LYS A 92 -2.42 12.93 -14.01
C LYS A 92 -1.48 13.83 -13.21
N THR A 93 -0.30 13.32 -12.90
CA THR A 93 0.78 14.10 -12.28
C THR A 93 1.77 14.60 -13.34
N TYR A 94 2.46 15.71 -13.05
CA TYR A 94 3.44 16.34 -13.94
C TYR A 94 4.71 16.66 -13.12
N PHE A 95 5.55 15.63 -12.95
CA PHE A 95 6.85 15.70 -12.28
C PHE A 95 7.98 15.40 -13.26
#